data_AF-A0A2D5YNA9-F1
#
_entry.id   AF-A0A2D5YNA9-F1
#
_cell.length_a   1.000
_cell.length_b   1.000
_cell.length_c   1.000
_cell.angle_alpha   90.00
_cell.angle_beta   90.00
_cell.angle_gamma   90.00
#
_symmetry.space_group_name_H-M   'P 1'
#
loop_
_entity.id
_entity.type
_entity.pdbx_description
1 polymer ?
#
loop_
_entity_poly.entity_id
_entity_poly.type
_entity_poly.pdbx_seq_one_letter_code
_entity_poly.pdbx_strand_id
1 'polypeptide(L)'
;MKKVIIFIFLSTIQFRGYSNMIKNSCAFHEASKTAQFFSETLVPRDKFKHCSTSCVMSLNCGALDSFGLGVLKEIYDILGPGNSEVEDLIANLIGIKLNVLGIANSEKSCINLCSLTFPSFSPKPLGIILGQ
;
A
#
# COMPACT_ATOMS: atom_id res chain seq x y z
N MET A 1 -39.29 0.90 -17.33
CA MET A 1 -37.97 0.68 -17.97
C MET A 1 -37.14 1.95 -18.11
N LYS A 2 -37.63 3.06 -18.70
CA LYS A 2 -36.84 4.32 -18.84
C LYS A 2 -36.27 4.89 -17.52
N LYS A 3 -37.03 4.83 -16.41
CA LYS A 3 -36.57 5.31 -15.09
C LYS A 3 -35.45 4.45 -14.47
N VAL A 4 -35.40 3.16 -14.79
CA VAL A 4 -34.37 2.22 -14.31
C VAL A 4 -33.03 2.47 -15.02
N ILE A 5 -33.08 2.75 -16.33
CA ILE A 5 -31.89 3.08 -17.13
C ILE A 5 -31.25 4.39 -16.63
N ILE A 6 -32.05 5.39 -16.28
CA ILE A 6 -31.54 6.67 -15.73
C ILE A 6 -30.83 6.45 -14.38
N PHE A 7 -31.36 5.58 -13.51
CA PHE A 7 -30.74 5.27 -12.22
C PHE A 7 -29.39 4.54 -12.38
N ILE A 8 -29.29 3.60 -13.32
CA ILE A 8 -28.04 2.91 -13.64
C ILE A 8 -27.02 3.87 -14.26
N PHE A 9 -27.44 4.81 -15.10
CA PHE A 9 -26.53 5.79 -15.70
C PHE A 9 -26.00 6.78 -14.64
N LEU A 10 -26.85 7.25 -13.73
CA LEU A 10 -26.44 8.18 -12.66
C LEU A 10 -25.46 7.54 -11.65
N SER A 11 -25.59 6.24 -11.35
CA SER A 11 -24.64 5.56 -10.47
C SER A 11 -23.25 5.40 -11.10
N THR A 12 -23.16 5.22 -12.41
CA THR A 12 -21.84 5.09 -13.09
C THR A 12 -21.05 6.40 -13.18
N ILE A 13 -21.73 7.55 -13.18
CA ILE A 13 -21.06 8.87 -13.24
C ILE A 13 -20.36 9.18 -11.91
N GLN A 14 -21.00 8.85 -10.78
CA GLN A 14 -20.43 9.05 -9.44
C GLN A 14 -19.18 8.17 -9.21
N PHE A 15 -19.19 6.94 -9.72
CA PHE A 15 -18.07 6.00 -9.60
C PHE A 15 -16.79 6.45 -10.34
N ARG A 16 -16.94 7.12 -11.50
CA ARG A 16 -15.78 7.63 -12.26
C ARG A 16 -15.10 8.80 -11.55
N GLY A 17 -15.86 9.68 -10.91
CA GLY A 17 -15.30 10.78 -10.10
C GLY A 17 -14.48 10.26 -8.92
N TYR A 18 -14.99 9.26 -8.22
CA TYR A 18 -14.34 8.65 -7.06
C TYR A 18 -13.03 7.93 -7.42
N SER A 19 -12.99 7.16 -8.52
CA SER A 19 -11.76 6.44 -8.88
C SER A 19 -10.62 7.36 -9.32
N ASN A 20 -10.94 8.49 -9.98
CA ASN A 20 -9.94 9.49 -10.34
C ASN A 20 -9.43 10.26 -9.11
N MET A 21 -10.29 10.50 -8.11
CA MET A 21 -9.89 11.10 -6.84
C MET A 21 -8.93 10.17 -6.06
N ILE A 22 -9.19 8.86 -6.05
CA ILE A 22 -8.27 7.88 -5.44
C ILE A 22 -6.94 7.83 -6.19
N LYS A 23 -6.95 7.78 -7.53
CA LYS A 23 -5.73 7.73 -8.35
C LYS A 23 -4.84 8.97 -8.19
N ASN A 24 -5.44 10.12 -7.90
CA ASN A 24 -4.72 11.36 -7.64
C ASN A 24 -4.47 11.61 -6.14
N SER A 25 -4.76 10.64 -5.27
CA SER A 25 -4.42 10.74 -3.86
C SER A 25 -2.91 10.52 -3.65
N CYS A 26 -2.35 11.22 -2.66
CA CYS A 26 -0.95 11.02 -2.23
C CYS A 26 -0.66 9.53 -2.02
N ALA A 27 -1.55 8.84 -1.31
CA ALA A 27 -1.39 7.45 -0.96
C ALA A 27 -1.33 6.52 -2.20
N PHE A 28 -2.08 6.81 -3.26
CA PHE A 28 -2.01 6.01 -4.50
C PHE A 28 -0.70 6.24 -5.25
N HIS A 29 -0.23 7.49 -5.30
CA HIS A 29 1.06 7.84 -5.90
C HIS A 29 2.20 7.13 -5.19
N GLU A 30 2.24 7.21 -3.85
CA GLU A 30 3.26 6.55 -3.04
C GLU A 30 3.16 5.03 -3.13
N ALA A 31 1.95 4.45 -3.11
CA ALA A 31 1.77 3.01 -3.32
C ALA A 31 2.36 2.55 -4.66
N SER A 32 2.08 3.29 -5.74
CA SER A 32 2.55 2.97 -7.09
C SER A 32 4.08 3.07 -7.19
N LYS A 33 4.67 4.13 -6.64
CA LYS A 33 6.13 4.34 -6.59
C LYS A 33 6.83 3.22 -5.82
N THR A 34 6.29 2.86 -4.65
CA THR A 34 6.89 1.80 -3.81
C THR A 34 6.72 0.42 -4.44
N ALA A 35 5.58 0.14 -5.07
CA ALA A 35 5.35 -1.11 -5.80
C ALA A 35 6.31 -1.27 -6.99
N GLN A 36 6.57 -0.19 -7.74
CA GLN A 36 7.55 -0.20 -8.83
C GLN A 36 8.95 -0.52 -8.29
N PHE A 37 9.41 0.17 -7.25
CA PHE A 37 10.70 -0.10 -6.60
C PHE A 37 10.84 -1.58 -6.18
N PHE A 38 9.79 -2.17 -5.61
CA PHE A 38 9.81 -3.57 -5.20
C PHE A 38 9.67 -4.58 -6.33
N SER A 39 9.19 -4.17 -7.51
CA SER A 39 9.15 -5.00 -8.71
C SER A 39 10.53 -5.10 -9.37
N GLU A 40 11.29 -4.00 -9.36
CA GLU A 40 12.63 -3.90 -9.95
C GLU A 40 13.70 -4.58 -9.09
N THR A 41 13.47 -4.70 -7.78
CA THR A 41 14.46 -5.23 -6.82
C THR A 41 14.42 -6.75 -6.63
N LEU A 42 13.66 -7.49 -7.46
CA LEU A 42 13.48 -8.95 -7.35
C LEU A 42 13.14 -9.42 -5.91
N VAL A 43 12.45 -8.59 -5.12
CA VAL A 43 12.09 -8.94 -3.75
C VAL A 43 10.84 -9.82 -3.79
N PRO A 44 10.91 -11.15 -3.51
CA PRO A 44 9.77 -12.04 -3.64
C PRO A 44 9.03 -12.14 -2.29
N ARG A 45 8.73 -10.99 -1.67
CA ARG A 45 8.25 -10.96 -0.27
C ARG A 45 7.04 -10.07 -0.11
N ASP A 46 5.90 -10.67 -0.37
CA ASP A 46 4.58 -10.05 -0.33
C ASP A 46 4.33 -9.26 0.96
N LYS A 47 4.48 -9.90 2.15
CA LYS A 47 4.24 -9.24 3.44
C LYS A 47 5.22 -8.10 3.74
N PHE A 48 6.47 -8.22 3.29
CA PHE A 48 7.45 -7.14 3.39
C PHE A 48 7.06 -5.93 2.53
N LYS A 49 6.55 -6.16 1.30
CA LYS A 49 6.06 -5.09 0.42
C LYS A 49 4.85 -4.41 1.05
N HIS A 50 3.92 -5.19 1.59
CA HIS A 50 2.75 -4.70 2.32
C HIS A 50 3.12 -3.80 3.51
N CYS A 51 4.02 -4.27 4.38
CA CYS A 51 4.51 -3.49 5.51
C CYS A 51 5.23 -2.22 5.07
N SER A 52 6.19 -2.34 4.13
CA SER A 52 7.04 -1.21 3.75
C SER A 52 6.26 -0.14 3.01
N THR A 53 5.39 -0.55 2.07
CA THR A 53 4.52 0.38 1.32
C THR A 53 3.58 1.10 2.27
N SER A 54 2.91 0.39 3.19
CA SER A 54 2.00 1.02 4.15
C SER A 54 2.72 1.95 5.14
N CYS A 55 3.96 1.63 5.53
CA CYS A 55 4.75 2.54 6.37
C CYS A 55 5.15 3.82 5.63
N VAL A 56 5.63 3.71 4.38
CA VAL A 56 6.01 4.86 3.54
C VAL A 56 4.79 5.73 3.22
N MET A 57 3.66 5.11 2.88
CA MET A 57 2.39 5.82 2.67
C MET A 57 1.94 6.55 3.94
N SER A 58 2.00 5.90 5.11
CA SER A 58 1.65 6.56 6.37
C SER A 58 2.58 7.74 6.68
N LEU A 59 3.88 7.60 6.39
CA LEU A 59 4.88 8.65 6.58
C LEU A 59 4.63 9.87 5.67
N ASN A 60 4.36 9.64 4.39
CA ASN A 60 4.28 10.68 3.37
C ASN A 60 2.88 11.29 3.23
N CYS A 61 1.83 10.50 3.49
CA CYS A 61 0.43 10.86 3.22
C CYS A 61 -0.46 10.80 4.47
N GLY A 62 0.04 10.25 5.58
CA GLY A 62 -0.73 10.06 6.80
C GLY A 62 -1.39 8.69 6.92
N ALA A 63 -1.63 8.29 8.17
CA ALA A 63 -2.10 6.94 8.51
C ALA A 63 -3.50 6.61 7.97
N LEU A 64 -4.41 7.58 7.90
CA LEU A 64 -5.78 7.37 7.41
C LEU A 64 -5.80 7.04 5.91
N ASP A 65 -5.03 7.78 5.12
CA ASP A 65 -4.93 7.54 3.68
C ASP A 65 -4.23 6.20 3.39
N SER A 66 -3.19 5.88 4.18
CA SER A 66 -2.51 4.59 4.09
C SER A 66 -3.43 3.42 4.45
N PHE A 67 -4.22 3.55 5.51
CA PHE A 67 -5.17 2.51 5.92
C PHE A 67 -6.27 2.31 4.88
N GLY A 68 -6.83 3.42 4.37
CA GLY A 68 -7.87 3.40 3.37
C GLY A 68 -7.44 2.63 2.12
N LEU A 69 -6.25 2.90 1.58
CA LEU A 69 -5.73 2.21 0.41
C LEU A 69 -5.33 0.76 0.67
N GLY A 70 -4.72 0.47 1.82
CA GLY A 70 -4.37 -0.90 2.22
C GLY A 70 -5.61 -1.80 2.34
N VAL A 71 -6.67 -1.30 2.99
CA VAL A 71 -7.96 -2.01 3.08
C VAL A 71 -8.64 -2.12 1.71
N LEU A 72 -8.59 -1.06 0.89
CA LEU A 72 -9.20 -1.10 -0.44
C LEU A 72 -8.58 -2.18 -1.35
N LYS A 73 -7.26 -2.39 -1.25
CA LYS A 73 -6.54 -3.41 -2.02
C LYS A 73 -6.95 -4.82 -1.58
N GLU A 74 -7.04 -5.07 -0.27
CA GLU A 74 -7.53 -6.36 0.23
C GLU A 74 -9.01 -6.62 -0.10
N ILE A 75 -9.88 -5.59 -0.05
CA ILE A 75 -11.27 -5.70 -0.50
C ILE A 75 -11.34 -6.01 -2.00
N TYR A 76 -10.47 -5.39 -2.81
CA TYR A 76 -10.38 -5.69 -4.23
C TYR A 76 -9.93 -7.14 -4.46
N ASP A 77 -9.01 -7.65 -3.66
CA ASP A 77 -8.53 -9.03 -3.76
C ASP A 77 -9.64 -10.03 -3.36
N ILE A 78 -10.49 -9.74 -2.36
CA ILE A 78 -11.69 -10.53 -2.00
C ILE A 78 -12.71 -10.60 -3.16
N LEU A 79 -12.94 -9.46 -3.82
CA LEU A 79 -13.96 -9.32 -4.86
C LEU A 79 -13.43 -9.66 -6.27
N GLY A 80 -12.12 -9.80 -6.41
CA GLY A 80 -11.39 -10.04 -7.65
C GLY A 80 -10.77 -11.44 -7.69
N PRO A 81 -9.75 -11.66 -8.53
CA PRO A 81 -9.08 -12.95 -8.68
C PRO A 81 -7.98 -13.21 -7.62
N GLY A 82 -7.89 -12.39 -6.56
CA GLY A 82 -6.85 -12.47 -5.55
C GLY A 82 -7.20 -13.42 -4.40
N ASN A 83 -6.19 -13.81 -3.61
CA ASN A 83 -6.41 -14.39 -2.28
C ASN A 83 -6.24 -13.26 -1.28
N SER A 84 -7.31 -12.85 -0.62
CA SER A 84 -7.18 -11.95 0.54
C SER A 84 -6.58 -12.74 1.70
N GLU A 85 -5.33 -12.46 2.03
CA GLU A 85 -4.67 -13.08 3.16
C GLU A 85 -4.73 -12.13 4.35
N VAL A 86 -5.28 -12.59 5.48
CA VAL A 86 -5.36 -11.79 6.71
C VAL A 86 -3.98 -11.29 7.13
N GLU A 87 -2.95 -12.05 6.78
CA GLU A 87 -1.54 -11.76 6.94
C GLU A 87 -1.08 -10.49 6.19
N ASP A 88 -1.68 -10.16 5.04
CA ASP A 88 -1.40 -8.89 4.33
C ASP A 88 -1.99 -7.69 5.06
N LEU A 89 -3.21 -7.84 5.57
CA LEU A 89 -3.84 -6.81 6.37
C LEU A 89 -3.03 -6.55 7.65
N ILE A 90 -2.53 -7.62 8.29
CA ILE A 90 -1.64 -7.51 9.45
C ILE A 90 -0.34 -6.80 9.08
N ALA A 91 0.28 -7.16 7.95
CA ALA A 91 1.50 -6.51 7.48
C ALA A 91 1.29 -5.01 7.19
N ASN A 92 0.19 -4.63 6.55
CA ASN A 92 -0.19 -3.25 6.32
C ASN A 92 -0.35 -2.47 7.64
N LEU A 93 -1.07 -3.06 8.61
CA LEU A 93 -1.29 -2.48 9.93
C LEU A 93 0.02 -2.28 10.71
N ILE A 94 0.95 -3.24 10.63
CA ILE A 94 2.28 -3.10 11.24
C ILE A 94 3.02 -1.92 10.61
N GLY A 95 3.04 -1.83 9.28
CA GLY A 95 3.67 -0.71 8.56
C GLY A 95 3.15 0.66 9.03
N ILE A 96 1.82 0.81 9.11
CA ILE A 96 1.19 2.05 9.59
C ILE A 96 1.58 2.35 11.04
N LYS A 97 1.54 1.33 11.91
CA LYS A 97 1.90 1.50 13.34
C LYS A 97 3.34 1.95 13.53
N LEU A 98 4.29 1.46 12.72
CA LEU A 98 5.69 1.89 12.81
C LEU A 98 5.81 3.40 12.65
N ASN A 99 5.09 3.99 11.71
CA ASN A 99 5.09 5.44 11.53
C ASN A 99 4.26 6.17 12.61
N VAL A 100 3.04 5.73 12.89
CA VAL A 100 2.13 6.37 13.87
C VAL A 100 2.74 6.44 15.27
N LEU A 101 3.49 5.41 15.67
CA LEU A 101 4.18 5.37 16.96
C LEU A 101 5.52 6.12 16.96
N GLY A 102 5.91 6.74 15.85
CA GLY A 102 7.17 7.46 15.71
C GLY A 102 8.41 6.56 15.66
N ILE A 103 8.24 5.24 15.49
CA ILE A 103 9.34 4.27 15.41
C ILE A 103 10.05 4.39 14.05
N ALA A 104 9.29 4.58 12.98
CA ALA A 104 9.78 4.86 11.64
C ALA A 104 9.46 6.31 11.25
N ASN A 105 10.51 7.08 10.95
CA ASN A 105 10.45 8.52 10.63
C ASN A 105 11.07 8.87 9.26
N SER A 106 11.45 7.85 8.50
CA SER A 106 12.03 7.97 7.15
C SER A 106 11.71 6.73 6.33
N GLU A 107 11.67 6.85 5.00
CA GLU A 107 11.44 5.70 4.11
C GLU A 107 12.46 4.58 4.36
N LYS A 108 13.73 4.94 4.59
CA LYS A 108 14.79 3.98 4.95
C LYS A 108 14.49 3.24 6.26
N SER A 109 14.00 3.95 7.28
CA SER A 109 13.62 3.30 8.54
C SER A 109 12.41 2.36 8.37
N CYS A 110 11.42 2.74 7.55
CA CYS A 110 10.28 1.89 7.21
C CYS A 110 10.74 0.57 6.58
N ILE A 111 11.57 0.66 5.54
CA ILE A 111 12.10 -0.51 4.82
C ILE A 111 12.92 -1.40 5.76
N ASN A 112 13.83 -0.81 6.55
CA ASN A 112 14.67 -1.56 7.47
C ASN A 112 13.85 -2.29 8.54
N LEU A 113 12.93 -1.60 9.22
CA LEU A 113 12.09 -2.18 10.27
C LEU A 113 11.15 -3.26 9.73
N CYS A 114 10.55 -3.05 8.56
CA CYS A 114 9.75 -4.07 7.90
C CYS A 114 10.59 -5.28 7.46
N SER A 115 11.84 -5.07 7.02
CA SER A 115 12.75 -6.19 6.72
C SER A 115 13.20 -6.98 7.95
N LEU A 116 13.21 -6.37 9.14
CA LEU A 116 13.48 -7.06 10.41
C LEU A 116 12.25 -7.79 10.93
N THR A 117 11.05 -7.23 10.71
CA THR A 117 9.77 -7.77 11.19
C THR A 117 9.26 -8.91 10.32
N PHE A 118 9.54 -8.83 9.03
CA PHE A 118 9.31 -9.91 8.07
C PHE A 118 10.67 -10.37 7.52
N PRO A 119 11.54 -10.93 8.39
CA PRO A 119 12.91 -11.25 8.04
C PRO A 119 12.96 -12.46 7.13
N SER A 120 13.46 -12.24 5.93
CA SER A 120 14.02 -13.28 5.10
C SER A 120 15.47 -13.51 5.51
N PHE A 121 15.85 -14.71 5.95
CA PHE A 121 17.25 -15.14 5.84
C PHE A 121 17.59 -15.21 4.34
N SER A 122 18.63 -14.58 3.78
CA SER A 122 20.08 -14.61 4.10
C SER A 122 20.77 -13.28 3.69
N PRO A 123 21.95 -12.93 4.25
CA PRO A 123 22.45 -11.55 4.31
C PRO A 123 23.18 -11.13 3.04
N LYS A 124 22.76 -10.01 2.45
CA LYS A 124 23.71 -9.07 1.87
C LYS A 124 23.44 -7.70 2.48
N PRO A 125 24.49 -7.01 2.95
CA PRO A 125 24.33 -5.73 3.60
C PRO A 125 23.72 -4.73 2.61
N LEU A 126 22.69 -4.02 3.08
CA LEU A 126 22.09 -2.85 2.45
C LEU A 126 23.07 -1.66 2.53
N GLY A 127 24.29 -1.86 2.02
CA GLY A 127 25.22 -0.80 1.65
C GLY A 127 25.25 -0.79 0.13
N ILE A 128 25.17 0.41 -0.49
CA ILE A 128 24.85 0.63 -1.91
C ILE A 128 23.33 0.41 -2.08
N ILE A 129 22.43 1.38 -2.12
CA ILE A 129 22.31 2.52 -3.03
C ILE A 129 21.27 3.47 -2.39
N LEU A 130 21.69 4.45 -1.59
CA LEU A 130 20.91 5.67 -1.35
C LEU A 130 21.94 6.79 -1.21
N GLY A 131 22.42 7.21 -2.36
CA GLY A 131 23.40 8.27 -2.54
C GLY A 131 23.23 8.79 -3.96
N GLN A 132 22.21 9.63 -4.15
CA GLN A 132 22.10 10.74 -5.10
C GLN A 132 20.69 11.33 -4.97
#